data_AF-A0A952FZY6-F1
#
_entry.id   AF-A0A952FZY6-F1
#
_cell.length_a   1.000
_cell.length_b   1.000
_cell.length_c   1.000
_cell.angle_alpha   90.00
_cell.angle_beta   90.00
_cell.angle_gamma   90.00
#
_symmetry.space_group_name_H-M   'P 1'
#
loop_
_entity.id
_entity.type
_entity.pdbx_description
1 polymer ?
#
loop_
_entity_poly.entity_id
_entity_poly.type
_entity_poly.pdbx_seq_one_letter_code
_entity_poly.pdbx_strand_id
1 'polypeptide(L)'
;MKITDTFITAADDSDAVMGRVPPHRDGDRTIARLHYDLLSDHPYEFDLDSFNFEVYCLKNHITPEHRDAHRAEFFARGHPCMRASPLTKTYGFGAHYDGAGRIAIYPVDSRAYAKFVADPDVKKEPAMRSKRPSAQAAGANPGAGQEPVKPAA
;
A
#
# COMPACT_ATOMS: atom_id res chain seq x y z
N MET A 1 -7.35 14.21 6.33
CA MET A 1 -8.29 13.94 5.22
C MET A 1 -8.76 12.51 5.38
N LYS A 2 -10.07 12.29 5.47
CA LYS A 2 -10.65 10.96 5.67
C LYS A 2 -10.95 10.34 4.31
N ILE A 3 -10.57 9.07 4.12
CA ILE A 3 -10.89 8.30 2.91
C ILE A 3 -12.18 7.52 3.20
N THR A 4 -13.19 7.66 2.37
CA THR A 4 -14.49 6.98 2.50
C THR A 4 -14.94 6.47 1.14
N ASP A 5 -15.79 5.44 1.13
CA ASP A 5 -16.41 4.84 -0.07
C ASP A 5 -15.39 4.60 -1.19
N THR A 6 -14.20 4.12 -0.80
CA THR A 6 -13.05 3.99 -1.69
C THR A 6 -12.47 2.59 -1.56
N PHE A 7 -12.26 1.94 -2.70
CA PHE A 7 -11.57 0.68 -2.83
C PHE A 7 -10.16 0.91 -3.37
N ILE A 8 -9.17 0.48 -2.60
CA ILE A 8 -7.79 0.38 -3.03
C ILE A 8 -7.60 -0.94 -3.76
N THR A 9 -7.31 -0.90 -5.05
CA THR A 9 -6.99 -2.10 -5.83
C THR A 9 -5.55 -2.53 -5.56
N ALA A 10 -5.26 -3.82 -5.75
CA ALA A 10 -3.89 -4.32 -5.73
C ALA A 10 -3.04 -3.55 -6.76
N ALA A 11 -1.74 -3.41 -6.49
CA ALA A 11 -0.85 -2.68 -7.37
C ALA A 11 -0.74 -3.36 -8.74
N ASP A 12 -0.80 -2.58 -9.82
CA ASP A 12 -0.77 -3.10 -11.19
C ASP A 12 0.55 -3.81 -11.55
N ASP A 13 1.63 -3.55 -10.79
CA ASP A 13 2.92 -4.21 -10.96
C ASP A 13 3.13 -5.44 -10.03
N SER A 14 2.10 -5.82 -9.28
CA SER A 14 2.07 -7.03 -8.45
C SER A 14 1.76 -8.27 -9.30
N ASP A 15 2.52 -9.35 -9.10
CA ASP A 15 2.30 -10.65 -9.73
C ASP A 15 1.37 -11.58 -8.93
N ALA A 16 0.86 -11.10 -7.80
CA ALA A 16 -0.02 -11.87 -6.93
C ALA A 16 -1.39 -12.09 -7.58
N VAL A 17 -1.66 -13.33 -7.98
CA VAL A 17 -2.95 -13.79 -8.54
C VAL A 17 -3.98 -14.16 -7.47
N MET A 18 -3.57 -14.21 -6.21
CA MET A 18 -4.42 -14.53 -5.04
C MET A 18 -3.89 -13.79 -3.81
N GLY A 19 -4.76 -13.59 -2.82
CA GLY A 19 -4.35 -13.05 -1.52
C GLY A 19 -3.41 -14.00 -0.79
N ARG A 20 -2.17 -13.57 -0.55
CA ARG A 20 -1.14 -14.34 0.15
C ARG A 20 -1.00 -13.84 1.57
N VAL A 21 -1.36 -14.66 2.56
CA VAL A 21 -1.17 -14.29 3.98
C VAL A 21 0.32 -14.06 4.25
N PRO A 22 0.73 -12.89 4.78
CA PRO A 22 2.11 -12.65 5.14
C PRO A 22 2.62 -13.68 6.14
N PRO A 23 3.80 -14.30 5.90
CA PRO A 23 4.29 -15.34 6.78
C PRO A 23 4.64 -14.78 8.16
N HIS A 24 4.56 -15.64 9.17
CA HIS A 24 5.23 -15.37 10.44
C HIS A 24 6.74 -15.39 10.22
N ARG A 25 7.46 -14.60 11.01
CA ARG A 25 8.91 -14.61 11.08
C ARG A 25 9.32 -14.85 12.52
N ASP A 26 10.50 -15.43 12.70
CA ASP A 26 11.12 -15.51 14.02
C ASP A 26 11.42 -14.08 14.50
N GLY A 27 10.93 -13.72 15.69
CA GLY A 27 11.02 -12.37 16.26
C GLY A 27 9.78 -11.51 16.01
N ASP A 28 9.98 -10.22 15.80
CA ASP A 28 8.87 -9.26 15.69
C ASP A 28 8.03 -9.45 14.42
N ARG A 29 6.71 -9.27 14.56
CA ARG A 29 5.79 -9.29 13.42
C ARG A 29 6.17 -8.18 12.43
N THR A 30 6.20 -8.55 11.15
CA THR A 30 6.39 -7.57 10.07
C THR A 30 5.18 -6.63 9.98
N ILE A 31 5.37 -5.44 9.41
CA ILE A 31 4.26 -4.51 9.13
C ILE A 31 3.19 -5.18 8.26
N ALA A 32 3.59 -5.94 7.25
CA ALA A 32 2.64 -6.69 6.41
C ALA A 32 1.80 -7.65 7.26
N ARG A 33 2.43 -8.37 8.19
CA ARG A 33 1.75 -9.30 9.08
C ARG A 33 0.79 -8.60 10.04
N LEU A 34 1.24 -7.51 10.68
CA LEU A 34 0.39 -6.70 11.56
C LEU A 34 -0.84 -6.16 10.82
N HIS A 35 -0.64 -5.65 9.60
CA HIS A 35 -1.75 -5.16 8.78
C HIS A 35 -2.74 -6.27 8.46
N TYR A 36 -2.24 -7.46 8.12
CA TYR A 36 -3.09 -8.60 7.81
C TYR A 36 -3.90 -9.02 9.03
N ASP A 37 -3.23 -9.32 10.15
CA ASP A 37 -3.87 -9.81 11.37
C ASP A 37 -4.98 -8.85 11.85
N LEU A 38 -4.67 -7.55 11.96
CA LEU A 38 -5.65 -6.57 12.41
C LEU A 38 -6.88 -6.49 11.48
N LEU A 39 -6.68 -6.47 10.16
CA LEU A 39 -7.78 -6.25 9.20
C LEU A 39 -8.50 -7.54 8.80
N SER A 40 -7.88 -8.70 8.98
CA SER A 40 -8.54 -10.00 8.81
C SER A 40 -9.42 -10.34 9.99
N ASP A 41 -8.96 -10.01 11.20
CA ASP A 41 -9.65 -10.37 12.44
C ASP A 41 -10.74 -9.35 12.77
N HIS A 42 -10.54 -8.08 12.39
CA HIS A 42 -11.41 -6.96 12.71
C HIS A 42 -11.81 -6.13 11.48
N PRO A 43 -12.50 -6.73 10.49
CA PRO A 43 -12.94 -6.00 9.30
C PRO A 43 -13.93 -4.88 9.67
N TYR A 44 -13.66 -3.67 9.18
CA TYR A 44 -14.42 -2.45 9.47
C TYR A 44 -14.48 -2.05 10.94
N GLU A 45 -13.50 -2.45 11.75
CA GLU A 45 -13.34 -1.94 13.11
C GLU A 45 -12.49 -0.67 13.14
N PHE A 46 -11.36 -0.70 12.45
CA PHE A 46 -10.39 0.39 12.45
C PHE A 46 -10.63 1.38 11.31
N ASP A 47 -10.52 2.67 11.61
CA ASP A 47 -10.29 3.70 10.60
C ASP A 47 -8.79 3.88 10.35
N LEU A 48 -8.41 4.76 9.42
CA LEU A 48 -7.00 4.92 9.06
C LEU A 48 -6.10 5.34 10.23
N ASP A 49 -6.60 6.20 11.11
CA ASP A 49 -5.81 6.77 12.19
C ASP A 49 -5.68 5.77 13.34
N SER A 50 -6.78 5.12 13.73
CA SER A 50 -6.76 4.08 14.77
C SER A 50 -5.99 2.85 14.31
N PHE A 51 -6.11 2.46 13.04
CA PHE A 51 -5.33 1.37 12.44
C PHE A 51 -3.82 1.65 12.50
N ASN A 52 -3.38 2.82 11.99
CA ASN A 52 -1.97 3.18 11.97
C ASN A 52 -1.40 3.27 13.40
N PHE A 53 -2.17 3.81 14.34
CA PHE A 53 -1.75 3.90 15.73
C PHE A 53 -1.65 2.53 16.40
N GLU A 54 -2.58 1.62 16.14
CA GLU A 54 -2.51 0.26 16.68
C GLU A 54 -1.29 -0.49 16.14
N VAL A 55 -1.03 -0.39 14.83
CA VAL A 55 0.19 -0.94 14.22
C VAL A 55 1.45 -0.38 14.87
N TYR A 56 1.49 0.93 15.12
CA TYR A 56 2.61 1.58 15.80
C TYR A 56 2.79 1.07 17.24
N CYS A 57 1.72 0.95 18.02
CA CYS A 57 1.77 0.43 19.38
C CYS A 57 2.28 -1.01 19.42
N LEU A 58 1.75 -1.88 18.55
CA LEU A 58 2.17 -3.28 18.46
C LEU A 58 3.62 -3.42 17.99
N LYS A 59 4.07 -2.56 17.06
CA LYS A 59 5.44 -2.57 16.52
C LYS A 59 6.48 -2.13 17.55
N ASN A 60 6.12 -1.22 18.45
CA ASN A 60 7.01 -0.65 19.46
C ASN A 60 6.78 -1.23 20.86
N HIS A 61 5.96 -2.29 20.98
CA HIS A 61 5.63 -2.95 22.25
C HIS A 61 5.08 -1.97 23.31
N ILE A 62 4.30 -0.99 22.88
CA ILE A 62 3.71 0.03 23.76
C ILE A 62 2.50 -0.58 24.48
N THR A 63 2.58 -0.63 25.80
CA THR A 63 1.50 -1.14 26.65
C THR A 63 0.34 -0.14 26.71
N PRO A 64 -0.90 -0.58 26.98
CA PRO A 64 -2.08 0.28 27.03
C PRO A 64 -1.91 1.53 27.91
N GLU A 65 -1.21 1.40 29.03
CA GLU A 65 -0.97 2.46 30.01
C GLU A 65 -0.10 3.59 29.46
N HIS A 66 0.72 3.31 28.45
CA HIS A 66 1.62 4.28 27.83
C HIS A 66 1.09 4.82 26.49
N ARG A 67 -0.02 4.29 25.96
CA ARG A 67 -0.55 4.68 24.64
C ARG A 67 -0.85 6.17 24.56
N ASP A 68 -1.51 6.73 25.58
CA ASP A 68 -1.89 8.13 25.59
C ASP A 68 -0.69 9.07 25.50
N ALA A 69 0.44 8.71 26.13
CA ALA A 69 1.68 9.48 26.07
C ALA A 69 2.28 9.52 24.65
N HIS A 70 2.15 8.45 23.88
CA HIS A 70 2.67 8.37 22.52
C HIS A 70 1.69 8.89 21.45
N ARG A 71 0.42 9.05 21.80
CA ARG A 71 -0.64 9.41 20.84
C ARG A 71 -0.36 10.77 20.18
N ALA A 72 -0.02 11.78 20.98
CA ALA A 72 0.21 13.14 20.47
C ALA A 72 1.42 13.20 19.52
N GLU A 73 2.53 12.56 19.88
CA GLU A 73 3.72 12.49 19.04
C GLU A 73 3.46 11.75 17.73
N PHE A 74 2.73 10.63 17.79
CA PHE A 74 2.39 9.84 16.62
C PHE A 74 1.59 10.67 15.60
N PHE A 75 0.52 11.33 16.04
CA PHE A 75 -0.36 12.09 15.14
C PHE A 75 0.20 13.47 14.73
N ALA A 76 1.35 13.89 15.27
CA ALA A 76 2.04 15.09 14.81
C ALA A 76 2.63 14.92 13.38
N ARG A 77 2.74 13.67 12.89
CA ARG A 77 3.23 13.33 11.54
C ARG A 77 2.11 12.73 10.70
N GLY A 78 2.18 12.92 9.39
CA GLY A 78 1.26 12.27 8.46
C GLY A 78 1.54 10.78 8.34
N HIS A 79 0.48 9.98 8.28
CA HIS A 79 0.56 8.51 8.17
C HIS A 79 0.11 8.01 6.79
N PRO A 80 0.71 6.92 6.30
CA PRO A 80 0.36 6.37 5.00
C PRO A 80 -1.05 5.76 5.01
N CYS A 81 -1.77 5.85 3.88
CA CYS A 81 -2.99 5.10 3.65
C CYS A 81 -2.70 3.69 3.11
N MET A 82 -3.76 2.88 2.94
CA MET A 82 -3.64 1.51 2.45
C MET A 82 -3.09 1.40 1.03
N ARG A 83 -2.99 2.50 0.26
CA ARG A 83 -2.26 2.51 -1.02
C ARG A 83 -0.79 2.19 -0.87
N ALA A 84 -0.17 2.51 0.27
CA ALA A 84 1.25 2.22 0.53
C ALA A 84 1.46 0.91 1.31
N SER A 85 0.37 0.23 1.70
CA SER A 85 0.43 -0.99 2.50
C SER A 85 1.11 -2.13 1.73
N PRO A 86 2.02 -2.91 2.35
CA PRO A 86 2.57 -4.11 1.71
C PRO A 86 1.49 -5.06 1.18
N LEU A 87 0.33 -5.12 1.86
CA LEU A 87 -0.79 -5.98 1.49
C LEU A 87 -1.29 -5.71 0.08
N THR A 88 -1.53 -4.43 -0.22
CA THR A 88 -2.06 -3.99 -1.52
C THR A 88 -0.97 -3.91 -2.58
N LYS A 89 0.27 -3.69 -2.15
CA LYS A 89 1.43 -3.57 -3.03
C LYS A 89 2.00 -4.89 -3.54
N THR A 90 1.96 -5.95 -2.74
CA THR A 90 2.74 -7.19 -3.01
C THR A 90 2.04 -8.49 -2.62
N TYR A 91 1.08 -8.47 -1.69
CA TYR A 91 0.44 -9.71 -1.20
C TYR A 91 -0.90 -10.01 -1.86
N GLY A 92 -1.32 -9.26 -2.88
CA GLY A 92 -2.54 -9.58 -3.65
C GLY A 92 -3.83 -9.27 -2.89
N PHE A 93 -3.87 -8.20 -2.10
CA PHE A 93 -5.09 -7.74 -1.44
C PHE A 93 -5.56 -6.40 -1.99
N GLY A 94 -6.86 -6.19 -1.99
CA GLY A 94 -7.47 -4.87 -2.02
C GLY A 94 -7.85 -4.42 -0.61
N ALA A 95 -8.10 -3.12 -0.43
CA ALA A 95 -8.59 -2.57 0.83
C ALA A 95 -9.78 -1.65 0.58
N HIS A 96 -10.91 -1.91 1.23
CA HIS A 96 -12.09 -1.07 1.15
C HIS A 96 -12.18 -0.15 2.37
N TYR A 97 -12.46 1.12 2.11
CA TYR A 97 -12.89 2.11 3.09
C TYR A 97 -14.40 2.27 2.96
N ASP A 98 -15.17 1.96 4.01
CA ASP A 98 -16.61 2.20 4.01
C ASP A 98 -16.97 3.69 4.10
N GLY A 99 -18.25 4.04 4.11
CA GLY A 99 -18.72 5.42 4.27
C GLY A 99 -18.32 6.07 5.60
N ALA A 100 -17.95 5.28 6.60
CA ALA A 100 -17.40 5.74 7.87
C ALA A 100 -15.85 5.75 7.86
N GLY A 101 -15.20 5.42 6.75
CA GLY A 101 -13.74 5.36 6.59
C GLY A 101 -13.06 4.20 7.31
N ARG A 102 -13.82 3.17 7.69
CA ARG A 102 -13.32 1.96 8.34
C ARG A 102 -12.84 0.96 7.28
N ILE A 103 -11.84 0.16 7.64
CA ILE A 103 -11.03 -0.58 6.67
C ILE A 103 -11.35 -2.07 6.73
N ALA A 104 -11.51 -2.71 5.57
CA ALA A 104 -11.46 -4.16 5.42
C ALA A 104 -10.56 -4.55 4.23
N ILE A 105 -9.95 -5.74 4.28
CA ILE A 105 -9.12 -6.27 3.19
C ILE A 105 -9.80 -7.42 2.46
N TYR A 106 -9.54 -7.51 1.15
CA TYR A 106 -10.13 -8.54 0.30
C TYR A 106 -9.05 -9.16 -0.60
N PRO A 107 -8.87 -10.48 -0.60
CA PRO A 107 -8.00 -11.17 -1.57
C PRO A 107 -8.41 -10.86 -3.01
N VAL A 108 -7.44 -10.65 -3.91
CA VAL A 108 -7.69 -10.33 -5.33
C VAL A 108 -8.47 -11.43 -6.06
N ASP A 109 -8.36 -12.67 -5.61
CA ASP A 109 -9.08 -13.85 -6.12
C ASP A 109 -10.49 -14.02 -5.54
N SER A 110 -10.91 -13.13 -4.63
CA SER A 110 -12.22 -13.23 -3.98
C SER A 110 -13.35 -12.62 -4.83
N ARG A 111 -14.55 -13.20 -4.70
CA ARG A 111 -15.78 -12.61 -5.28
C ARG A 111 -16.06 -11.20 -4.76
N ALA A 112 -15.71 -10.92 -3.50
CA ALA A 112 -15.90 -9.60 -2.90
C ALA A 112 -15.01 -8.55 -3.56
N TYR A 113 -13.74 -8.87 -3.82
CA TYR A 113 -12.84 -7.98 -4.56
C TYR A 113 -13.40 -7.65 -5.95
N ALA A 114 -13.84 -8.67 -6.70
CA ALA A 114 -14.44 -8.47 -8.01
C ALA A 114 -15.70 -7.58 -7.96
N LYS A 115 -16.52 -7.71 -6.92
CA LYS A 115 -17.69 -6.83 -6.70
C LYS A 115 -17.25 -5.38 -6.49
N PHE A 116 -16.30 -5.10 -5.60
CA PHE A 116 -15.84 -3.72 -5.38
C PHE A 116 -15.23 -3.10 -6.63
N VAL A 117 -14.50 -3.86 -7.43
CA VAL A 117 -13.96 -3.37 -8.71
C VAL A 117 -15.08 -3.02 -9.69
N ALA A 118 -16.15 -3.80 -9.73
CA ALA A 118 -17.28 -3.58 -10.64
C ALA A 118 -18.31 -2.55 -10.14
N ASP A 119 -18.32 -2.24 -8.84
CA ASP A 119 -19.35 -1.41 -8.19
C ASP A 119 -19.18 0.08 -8.53
N PRO A 120 -20.06 0.71 -9.34
CA PRO A 120 -19.88 2.10 -9.76
C PRO A 120 -19.94 3.13 -8.63
N ASP A 121 -20.55 2.78 -7.49
CA ASP A 121 -20.74 3.70 -6.36
C ASP A 121 -19.49 3.79 -5.47
N VAL A 122 -18.56 2.85 -5.63
CA VAL A 122 -17.29 2.83 -4.90
C VAL A 122 -16.19 3.46 -5.75
N LYS A 123 -15.46 4.44 -5.20
CA LYS A 123 -14.29 5.04 -5.85
C LYS A 123 -13.13 4.05 -5.91
N LYS A 124 -12.37 3.97 -7.01
CA LYS A 124 -11.18 3.09 -7.11
C LYS A 124 -9.91 3.91 -7.09
N GLU A 125 -8.94 3.47 -6.32
CA GLU A 125 -7.60 4.06 -6.27
C GLU A 125 -6.55 2.94 -6.32
N PRO A 126 -5.62 2.94 -7.29
CA PRO A 126 -4.61 1.90 -7.33
C PRO A 126 -3.62 2.05 -6.19
N ALA A 127 -3.19 0.91 -5.63
CA ALA A 127 -2.05 0.88 -4.72
C ALA A 127 -0.79 1.44 -5.39
N MET A 128 0.12 1.95 -4.58
CA MET A 128 1.40 2.47 -5.05
C MET A 128 2.24 1.33 -5.62
N ARG A 129 3.00 1.61 -6.68
CA ARG A 129 3.90 0.61 -7.28
C ARG A 129 4.97 0.15 -6.30
N SER A 130 5.31 -1.13 -6.36
CA SER A 130 6.37 -1.73 -5.55
C SER A 130 7.74 -1.50 -6.18
N LYS A 131 7.82 -1.54 -7.50
CA LYS A 131 9.03 -1.20 -8.25
C LYS A 131 9.09 0.30 -8.43
N ARG A 132 10.19 0.92 -7.99
CA ARG A 132 10.52 2.29 -8.40
C ARG A 132 10.60 2.26 -9.94
N PRO A 133 9.95 3.18 -10.67
CA PRO A 133 10.18 3.28 -12.11
C PRO A 133 11.68 3.38 -12.30
N SER A 134 12.28 2.42 -13.00
CA SER A 134 13.66 2.60 -13.46
C SER A 134 13.66 3.91 -14.22
N ALA A 135 14.46 4.89 -13.78
CA ALA A 135 14.72 6.06 -14.58
C ALA A 135 15.17 5.54 -15.95
N GLN A 136 14.28 5.64 -16.93
CA GLN A 136 14.60 5.23 -18.27
C GLN A 136 15.70 6.20 -18.72
N ALA A 137 16.86 5.64 -19.08
CA ALA A 137 18.02 6.37 -19.54
C ALA A 137 17.57 7.41 -20.57
N ALA A 138 17.60 8.68 -20.17
CA ALA A 138 17.36 9.78 -21.09
C ALA A 138 18.57 9.85 -22.03
N GLY A 139 18.34 9.50 -23.29
CA GLY A 139 19.16 9.96 -24.41
C GLY A 139 20.23 8.99 -24.92
N ALA A 140 19.84 7.83 -25.46
CA ALA A 140 20.56 7.31 -26.61
C ALA A 140 20.06 8.09 -27.84
N ASN A 141 20.88 9.01 -28.35
CA ASN A 141 20.56 9.76 -29.57
C ASN A 141 21.07 8.97 -30.80
N PRO A 142 20.21 8.54 -31.73
CA PRO A 142 20.63 7.83 -32.93
C PRO A 142 20.93 8.82 -34.07
N GLY A 143 22.19 8.81 -34.54
CA GLY A 143 22.62 8.94 -35.94
C GLY A 143 22.25 10.17 -36.79
N ALA A 144 23.30 10.83 -37.31
CA ALA A 144 23.49 11.40 -38.67
C ALA A 144 24.56 12.51 -38.54
N GLY A 145 25.58 12.67 -39.37
CA GLY A 145 25.89 12.14 -40.69
C GLY A 145 27.34 12.56 -41.05
N GLN A 146 27.79 12.05 -42.19
CA GLN A 146 29.19 11.98 -42.66
C GLN A 146 29.80 13.33 -43.05
N GLU A 147 31.11 13.48 -42.74
CA GLU A 147 32.28 13.92 -43.56
C GLU A 147 32.20 15.09 -44.59
N PRO A 148 33.32 15.59 -45.18
CA PRO A 148 34.76 15.60 -44.79
C PRO A 148 35.46 16.99 -45.01
N VAL A 149 36.81 16.96 -44.95
CA VAL A 149 37.81 17.77 -45.70
C VAL A 149 38.48 18.94 -44.95
N LYS A 150 39.77 18.79 -44.64
CA LYS A 150 40.87 19.43 -45.41
C LYS A 150 42.26 18.90 -45.03
N PRO A 151 43.21 18.79 -46.00
CA PRO A 151 44.51 18.16 -45.81
C PRO A 151 45.65 19.15 -45.50
N ALA A 152 46.78 18.57 -45.09
CA ALA A 152 48.17 18.99 -45.30
C ALA A 152 48.68 20.26 -44.60
N ALA A 153 49.68 20.10 -43.73
CA ALA A 153 51.11 20.23 -44.08
C ALA A 153 51.97 19.56 -42.99
#